data_AF-A0A1G9B475-F1
#
_entry.id   AF-A0A1G9B475-F1
#
_cell.length_a   1.000
_cell.length_b   1.000
_cell.length_c   1.000
_cell.angle_alpha   90.00
_cell.angle_beta   90.00
_cell.angle_gamma   90.00
#
_symmetry.space_group_name_H-M   'P 1'
#
loop_
_entity.id
_entity.type
_entity.pdbx_description
1 polymer ?
#
loop_
_entity_poly.entity_id
_entity_poly.type
_entity_poly.pdbx_seq_one_letter_code
_entity_poly.pdbx_strand_id
1 'polypeptide(L)'
;MNNSWLRRFIKHRDSTLLVLALLLLLGAILRPAIPFRHNIYTYFLIADISQSMNASDMTLHGKKVTRMAYMQNMMHEVVSALPCDTKVSIGLFAGNSVAAMYAPIEVCKNFAAIQSTIDHLDWRMAWAGNSRFRESLFVTAKVVRDMPEPAQVVYFTDGEEAPKLHVFNTKNLEDFQGGDDWIFVGLGSEEGVAIPKLSEDNQVIGYWSNESFAMQPGIAQISESTMGVRDDNVAVGEHDRFMSKRASEYMEEVAKEIGAKYINGDSSYTVLRAMKEQKPARRDIAPLPLDWLLATLAGVCILGIYASRHPFRQVRQNLKVYRQDIKSRFFTRSEAVAHDNHFQ
;
A
#
# COMPACT_ATOMS: atom_id res chain seq x y z
N MET A 1 -20.66 53.06 -10.79
CA MET A 1 -20.94 52.02 -9.78
C MET A 1 -20.27 52.40 -8.46
N ASN A 2 -21.01 52.25 -7.36
CA ASN A 2 -20.89 52.95 -6.08
C ASN A 2 -19.58 52.74 -5.29
N ASN A 3 -18.80 53.81 -5.08
CA ASN A 3 -17.69 53.89 -4.11
C ASN A 3 -18.14 53.90 -2.64
N SER A 4 -19.45 54.03 -2.36
CA SER A 4 -20.01 53.99 -1.00
C SER A 4 -19.94 52.59 -0.37
N TRP A 5 -20.03 51.54 -1.20
CA TRP A 5 -19.97 50.15 -0.75
C TRP A 5 -18.55 49.75 -0.31
N LEU A 6 -17.54 50.11 -1.10
CA LEU A 6 -16.12 49.93 -0.75
C LEU A 6 -15.73 50.66 0.55
N ARG A 7 -16.22 51.89 0.76
CA ARG A 7 -15.91 52.66 2.00
C ARG A 7 -16.53 52.04 3.26
N ARG A 8 -17.75 51.48 3.17
CA ARG A 8 -18.36 50.72 4.28
C ARG A 8 -17.62 49.41 4.55
N PHE A 9 -17.20 48.71 3.48
CA PHE A 9 -16.47 47.45 3.58
C PHE A 9 -15.11 47.63 4.28
N ILE A 10 -14.42 48.74 4.01
CA ILE A 10 -13.14 49.08 4.68
C ILE A 10 -13.37 49.42 6.17
N LYS A 11 -14.47 50.07 6.53
CA LYS A 11 -14.77 50.48 7.91
C LYS A 11 -15.15 49.32 8.84
N HIS A 12 -15.85 48.30 8.31
CA HIS A 12 -16.30 47.13 9.08
C HIS A 12 -15.61 45.82 8.65
N ARG A 13 -14.42 45.92 8.05
CA ARG A 13 -13.75 44.81 7.39
C ARG A 13 -13.57 43.58 8.29
N ASP A 14 -13.13 43.78 9.53
CA ASP A 14 -12.89 42.69 10.49
C ASP A 14 -14.19 41.94 10.81
N SER A 15 -15.28 42.67 11.08
CA SER A 15 -16.61 42.08 11.32
C SER A 15 -17.16 41.36 10.08
N THR A 16 -16.96 41.93 8.88
CA THR A 16 -17.41 41.29 7.63
C THR A 16 -16.64 40.00 7.32
N LEU A 17 -15.33 39.94 7.63
CA LEU A 17 -14.52 38.74 7.46
C LEU A 17 -14.90 37.64 8.46
N LEU A 18 -15.24 38.00 9.71
CA LEU A 18 -15.73 37.04 10.70
C LEU A 18 -17.10 36.45 10.33
N VAL A 19 -18.04 37.30 9.88
CA VAL A 19 -19.34 36.83 9.40
C VAL A 19 -19.17 35.92 8.18
N LEU A 20 -18.30 36.29 7.23
CA LEU A 20 -18.01 35.46 6.07
C LEU A 20 -17.38 34.12 6.46
N ALA A 21 -16.40 34.12 7.37
CA ALA A 21 -15.79 32.89 7.88
C ALA A 21 -16.81 31.98 8.58
N LEU A 22 -17.71 32.56 9.38
CA LEU A 22 -18.78 31.82 10.04
C LEU A 22 -19.74 31.18 9.02
N LEU A 23 -20.15 31.92 7.99
CA LEU A 23 -21.02 31.39 6.94
C LEU A 23 -20.33 30.28 6.14
N LEU A 24 -19.03 30.42 5.83
CA LEU A 24 -18.25 29.38 5.16
C LEU A 24 -18.12 28.11 6.01
N LEU A 25 -17.90 28.24 7.32
CA LEU A 25 -17.85 27.10 8.24
C LEU A 25 -19.22 26.42 8.39
N LEU A 26 -20.31 27.19 8.50
CA LEU A 26 -21.67 26.65 8.49
C LEU A 26 -21.97 25.91 7.18
N GLY A 27 -21.52 26.45 6.04
CA GLY A 27 -21.59 25.78 4.75
C GLY A 27 -20.77 24.48 4.69
N ALA A 28 -19.56 24.46 5.29
CA ALA A 28 -18.71 23.28 5.34
C ALA A 28 -19.34 22.14 6.16
N ILE A 29 -20.04 22.46 7.25
CA ILE A 29 -20.76 21.47 8.08
C ILE A 29 -21.82 20.71 7.28
N LEU A 30 -22.46 21.36 6.30
CA LEU A 30 -23.46 20.74 5.43
C LEU A 30 -22.85 19.78 4.39
N ARG A 31 -21.52 19.65 4.32
CA ARG A 31 -20.76 18.82 3.38
C ARG A 31 -21.29 18.87 1.94
N PRO A 32 -21.38 20.06 1.32
CA PRO A 32 -21.80 20.18 -0.07
C PRO A 32 -20.81 19.41 -0.95
N ALA A 33 -21.35 18.61 -1.88
CA ALA A 33 -20.54 17.88 -2.86
C ALA A 33 -21.07 18.13 -4.27
N ILE A 34 -20.15 18.25 -5.22
CA ILE A 34 -20.50 18.40 -6.65
C ILE A 34 -20.12 17.11 -7.36
N PRO A 35 -20.99 16.57 -8.24
CA PRO A 35 -20.63 15.44 -9.09
C PRO A 35 -19.47 15.83 -10.01
N PHE A 36 -18.29 15.26 -9.78
CA PHE A 36 -17.08 15.53 -10.56
C PHE A 36 -16.59 14.24 -11.23
N ARG A 37 -16.19 14.32 -12.50
CA ARG A 37 -15.58 13.17 -13.19
C ARG A 37 -14.12 13.07 -12.78
N HIS A 38 -13.77 12.04 -12.03
CA HIS A 38 -12.39 11.67 -11.78
C HIS A 38 -12.17 10.18 -11.99
N ASN A 39 -10.91 9.77 -12.02
CA ASN A 39 -10.56 8.36 -12.12
C ASN A 39 -10.92 7.68 -10.79
N ILE A 40 -11.67 6.58 -10.86
CA ILE A 40 -11.94 5.71 -9.71
C ILE A 40 -11.06 4.47 -9.87
N TYR A 41 -10.35 4.15 -8.80
CA TYR A 41 -9.50 2.97 -8.75
C TYR A 41 -10.20 1.89 -7.93
N THR A 42 -10.26 0.69 -8.49
CA THR A 42 -10.72 -0.51 -7.80
C THR A 42 -9.59 -1.50 -7.86
N TYR A 43 -9.14 -1.99 -6.71
CA TYR A 43 -8.05 -2.96 -6.61
C TYR A 43 -8.56 -4.31 -6.10
N PHE A 44 -8.06 -5.38 -6.69
CA PHE A 44 -8.13 -6.73 -6.15
C PHE A 44 -6.74 -7.12 -5.64
N LEU A 45 -6.56 -7.08 -4.33
CA LEU A 45 -5.30 -7.39 -3.67
C LEU A 45 -5.28 -8.88 -3.31
N ILE A 46 -4.47 -9.68 -3.99
CA ILE A 46 -4.43 -11.13 -3.82
C ILE A 46 -3.26 -11.48 -2.91
N ALA A 47 -3.56 -12.09 -1.76
CA ALA A 47 -2.60 -12.57 -0.79
C ALA A 47 -2.31 -14.06 -1.03
N ASP A 48 -1.05 -14.39 -1.31
CA ASP A 48 -0.56 -15.77 -1.28
C ASP A 48 -0.55 -16.27 0.16
N ILE A 49 -1.31 -17.34 0.42
CA ILE A 49 -1.41 -17.99 1.73
C ILE A 49 -0.86 -19.41 1.73
N SER A 50 -0.07 -19.77 0.71
CA SER A 50 0.60 -21.07 0.61
C SER A 50 1.67 -21.25 1.70
N GLN A 51 2.15 -22.48 1.87
CA GLN A 51 3.10 -22.80 2.95
C GLN A 51 4.44 -22.09 2.80
N SER A 52 4.89 -21.80 1.57
CA SER A 52 6.15 -21.07 1.33
C SER A 52 6.13 -19.66 1.93
N MET A 53 4.93 -19.06 2.10
CA MET A 53 4.77 -17.76 2.73
C MET A 53 5.04 -17.77 4.25
N ASN A 54 5.13 -18.95 4.87
CA ASN A 54 5.58 -19.10 6.26
C ASN A 54 7.11 -19.05 6.41
N ALA A 55 7.86 -19.04 5.30
CA ALA A 55 9.30 -18.84 5.30
C ALA A 55 9.68 -17.54 6.02
N SER A 56 10.61 -17.64 6.97
CA SER A 56 11.17 -16.49 7.68
C SER A 56 12.47 -16.07 7.00
N ASP A 57 12.38 -15.15 6.04
CA ASP A 57 13.51 -14.56 5.30
C ASP A 57 13.35 -13.06 5.00
N MET A 58 12.24 -12.46 5.44
CA MET A 58 11.99 -11.02 5.30
C MET A 58 12.41 -10.28 6.57
N THR A 59 12.62 -8.96 6.47
CA THR A 59 12.96 -8.11 7.61
C THR A 59 11.98 -6.96 7.74
N LEU A 60 11.42 -6.79 8.94
CA LEU A 60 10.54 -5.68 9.27
C LEU A 60 11.06 -5.01 10.56
N HIS A 61 11.31 -3.70 10.51
CA HIS A 61 11.88 -2.94 11.64
C HIS A 61 13.15 -3.57 12.25
N GLY A 62 14.03 -4.13 11.40
CA GLY A 62 15.27 -4.79 11.82
C GLY A 62 15.09 -6.18 12.45
N LYS A 63 13.87 -6.73 12.48
CA LYS A 63 13.58 -8.08 12.95
C LYS A 63 13.25 -9.00 11.78
N LYS A 64 13.73 -10.23 11.83
CA LYS A 64 13.39 -11.28 10.87
C LYS A 64 11.93 -11.70 11.06
N VAL A 65 11.15 -11.72 9.97
CA VAL A 65 9.72 -12.05 9.96
C VAL A 65 9.40 -13.00 8.82
N THR A 66 8.21 -13.62 8.87
CA THR A 66 7.71 -14.45 7.77
C THR A 66 7.34 -13.58 6.56
N ARG A 67 7.33 -14.17 5.36
CA ARG A 67 6.82 -13.49 4.15
C ARG A 67 5.35 -13.08 4.33
N MET A 68 4.53 -13.92 4.97
CA MET A 68 3.15 -13.61 5.34
C MET A 68 3.04 -12.35 6.21
N ALA A 69 3.78 -12.29 7.32
CA ALA A 69 3.73 -11.14 8.22
C ALA A 69 4.21 -9.85 7.52
N TYR A 70 5.24 -9.98 6.66
CA TYR A 70 5.71 -8.89 5.85
C TYR A 70 4.66 -8.44 4.81
N MET A 71 3.99 -9.39 4.15
CA MET A 71 2.89 -9.14 3.21
C MET A 71 1.74 -8.39 3.88
N GLN A 72 1.32 -8.82 5.08
CA GLN A 72 0.29 -8.14 5.85
C GLN A 72 0.68 -6.68 6.11
N ASN A 73 1.88 -6.44 6.63
CA ASN A 73 2.39 -5.08 6.85
C ASN A 73 2.38 -4.25 5.55
N MET A 74 2.86 -4.82 4.44
CA MET A 74 2.84 -4.15 3.15
C MET A 74 1.43 -3.82 2.67
N MET A 75 0.47 -4.75 2.81
CA MET A 75 -0.92 -4.53 2.46
C MET A 75 -1.56 -3.44 3.34
N HIS A 76 -1.25 -3.40 4.64
CA HIS A 76 -1.67 -2.31 5.53
C HIS A 76 -1.19 -0.96 5.02
N GLU A 77 0.11 -0.85 4.69
CA GLU A 77 0.72 0.38 4.17
C GLU A 77 0.12 0.79 2.82
N VAL A 78 -0.08 -0.18 1.92
CA VAL A 78 -0.71 0.05 0.61
C VAL A 78 -2.11 0.61 0.81
N VAL A 79 -2.98 -0.07 1.55
CA VAL A 79 -4.37 0.36 1.78
C VAL A 79 -4.43 1.72 2.48
N SER A 80 -3.52 1.98 3.43
CA SER A 80 -3.45 3.27 4.14
C SER A 80 -3.04 4.45 3.26
N ALA A 81 -2.32 4.19 2.18
CA ALA A 81 -1.87 5.21 1.25
C ALA A 81 -2.82 5.43 0.06
N LEU A 82 -3.88 4.62 -0.07
CA LEU A 82 -4.89 4.80 -1.11
C LEU A 82 -5.76 6.03 -0.84
N PRO A 83 -6.10 6.83 -1.86
CA PRO A 83 -7.02 7.94 -1.68
C PRO A 83 -8.43 7.43 -1.36
N CYS A 84 -9.20 8.22 -0.61
CA CYS A 84 -10.64 7.96 -0.44
C CYS A 84 -11.34 7.88 -1.81
N ASP A 85 -12.46 7.17 -1.85
CA ASP A 85 -13.20 6.75 -3.05
C ASP A 85 -12.54 5.61 -3.85
N THR A 86 -11.32 5.20 -3.49
CA THR A 86 -10.75 3.94 -3.96
C THR A 86 -11.50 2.77 -3.34
N LYS A 87 -11.77 1.74 -4.13
CA LYS A 87 -12.35 0.49 -3.63
C LYS A 87 -11.34 -0.63 -3.64
N VAL A 88 -11.42 -1.52 -2.66
CA VAL A 88 -10.55 -2.68 -2.56
C VAL A 88 -11.34 -3.94 -2.26
N SER A 89 -10.92 -5.05 -2.88
CA SER A 89 -11.28 -6.41 -2.52
C SER A 89 -10.00 -7.14 -2.12
N ILE A 90 -10.09 -8.00 -1.11
CA ILE A 90 -8.98 -8.87 -0.71
C ILE A 90 -9.27 -10.29 -1.22
N GLY A 91 -8.30 -10.86 -1.92
CA GLY A 91 -8.30 -12.22 -2.42
C GLY A 91 -7.29 -13.09 -1.70
N LEU A 92 -7.57 -14.39 -1.65
CA LEU A 92 -6.67 -15.41 -1.13
C LEU A 92 -6.23 -16.31 -2.28
N PHE A 93 -4.95 -16.69 -2.30
CA PHE A 93 -4.37 -17.62 -3.26
C PHE A 93 -3.77 -18.83 -2.54
N ALA A 94 -4.15 -20.02 -2.99
CA ALA A 94 -3.54 -21.29 -2.61
C ALA A 94 -3.81 -22.36 -3.68
N GLY A 95 -2.88 -23.30 -3.86
CA GLY A 95 -2.95 -24.29 -4.92
C GLY A 95 -3.01 -23.60 -6.28
N ASN A 96 -4.04 -23.86 -7.08
CA ASN A 96 -4.24 -23.27 -8.40
C ASN A 96 -5.38 -22.25 -8.47
N SER A 97 -5.93 -21.83 -7.33
CA SER A 97 -7.19 -21.09 -7.27
C SER A 97 -7.03 -19.77 -6.54
N VAL A 98 -7.91 -18.82 -6.85
CA VAL A 98 -8.02 -17.54 -6.13
C VAL A 98 -9.46 -17.35 -5.70
N ALA A 99 -9.68 -16.89 -4.47
CA ALA A 99 -11.00 -16.59 -3.93
C ALA A 99 -11.05 -15.17 -3.37
N ALA A 100 -12.02 -14.36 -3.80
CA ALA A 100 -12.28 -13.06 -3.22
C ALA A 100 -13.06 -13.22 -1.90
N MET A 101 -12.60 -12.57 -0.83
CA MET A 101 -13.32 -12.60 0.46
C MET A 101 -14.59 -11.76 0.45
N TYR A 102 -14.60 -10.67 -0.32
CA TYR A 102 -15.75 -9.80 -0.51
C TYR A 102 -15.65 -9.01 -1.81
N ALA A 103 -16.80 -8.53 -2.31
CA ALA A 103 -16.84 -7.59 -3.42
C ALA A 103 -16.15 -6.27 -3.07
N PRO A 104 -15.60 -5.51 -4.03
CA PRO A 104 -14.84 -4.30 -3.71
C PRO A 104 -15.64 -3.28 -2.87
N ILE A 105 -15.04 -2.85 -1.75
CA ILE A 105 -15.61 -1.88 -0.81
C ILE A 105 -14.73 -0.64 -0.72
N GLU A 106 -15.34 0.53 -0.49
CA GLU A 106 -14.62 1.80 -0.42
C GLU A 106 -13.72 1.85 0.83
N VAL A 107 -12.47 2.28 0.63
CA VAL A 107 -11.39 2.22 1.61
C VAL A 107 -11.68 3.07 2.84
N CYS A 108 -12.00 4.35 2.70
CA CYS A 108 -12.10 5.26 3.84
C CYS A 108 -13.30 4.94 4.75
N LYS A 109 -14.44 4.52 4.17
CA LYS A 109 -15.65 4.12 4.88
C LYS A 109 -15.48 2.78 5.60
N ASN A 110 -14.70 1.85 5.03
CA ASN A 110 -14.54 0.50 5.55
C ASN A 110 -13.10 0.21 6.03
N PHE A 111 -12.32 1.26 6.32
CA PHE A 111 -10.90 1.14 6.58
C PHE A 111 -10.59 0.13 7.68
N ALA A 112 -11.26 0.26 8.83
CA ALA A 112 -11.09 -0.66 9.96
C ALA A 112 -11.42 -2.11 9.60
N ALA A 113 -12.45 -2.36 8.78
CA ALA A 113 -12.82 -3.70 8.36
C ALA A 113 -11.77 -4.29 7.40
N ILE A 114 -11.28 -3.50 6.44
CA ILE A 114 -10.23 -3.92 5.50
C ILE A 114 -8.93 -4.23 6.27
N GLN A 115 -8.52 -3.36 7.19
CA GLN A 115 -7.32 -3.59 7.98
C GLN A 115 -7.49 -4.84 8.85
N SER A 116 -8.64 -5.01 9.51
CA SER A 116 -8.94 -6.23 10.26
C SER A 116 -8.92 -7.48 9.37
N THR A 117 -9.35 -7.40 8.11
CA THR A 117 -9.23 -8.51 7.17
C THR A 117 -7.77 -8.87 6.90
N ILE A 118 -6.90 -7.87 6.70
CA ILE A 118 -5.47 -8.07 6.47
C ILE A 118 -4.80 -8.66 7.72
N ASP A 119 -5.14 -8.17 8.91
CA ASP A 119 -4.63 -8.67 10.21
C ASP A 119 -4.89 -10.17 10.40
N HIS A 120 -5.99 -10.68 9.84
CA HIS A 120 -6.43 -12.07 10.00
C HIS A 120 -6.10 -12.97 8.81
N LEU A 121 -5.33 -12.49 7.83
CA LEU A 121 -4.76 -13.36 6.80
C LEU A 121 -3.85 -14.39 7.46
N ASP A 122 -4.13 -15.67 7.20
CA ASP A 122 -3.40 -16.77 7.83
C ASP A 122 -3.26 -17.96 6.88
N TRP A 123 -2.14 -18.67 6.98
CA TRP A 123 -1.85 -19.86 6.20
C TRP A 123 -2.87 -20.99 6.42
N ARG A 124 -3.52 -21.03 7.59
CA ARG A 124 -4.58 -22.01 7.92
C ARG A 124 -5.86 -21.82 7.11
N MET A 125 -6.02 -20.66 6.46
CA MET A 125 -7.12 -20.42 5.53
C MET A 125 -6.89 -21.11 4.17
N ALA A 126 -5.69 -21.64 3.92
CA ALA A 126 -5.34 -22.25 2.66
C ALA A 126 -6.01 -23.62 2.51
N TRP A 127 -6.76 -23.81 1.42
CA TRP A 127 -7.33 -25.12 1.05
C TRP A 127 -6.30 -26.09 0.44
N ALA A 128 -5.09 -25.59 0.16
CA ALA A 128 -3.98 -26.36 -0.38
C ALA A 128 -2.66 -25.80 0.15
N GLY A 129 -1.70 -26.67 0.48
CA GLY A 129 -0.40 -26.23 1.00
C GLY A 129 0.59 -25.77 -0.06
N ASN A 130 0.32 -26.07 -1.33
CA ASN A 130 1.19 -25.77 -2.46
C ASN A 130 0.69 -24.55 -3.26
N SER A 131 1.46 -24.16 -4.28
CA SER A 131 1.23 -22.98 -5.12
C SER A 131 1.39 -23.36 -6.58
N ARG A 132 0.42 -23.01 -7.41
CA ARG A 132 0.40 -23.20 -8.87
C ARG A 132 0.09 -21.84 -9.51
N PHE A 133 1.05 -20.92 -9.37
CA PHE A 133 0.87 -19.49 -9.65
C PHE A 133 0.40 -19.25 -11.08
N ARG A 134 1.03 -19.90 -12.06
CA ARG A 134 0.67 -19.82 -13.48
C ARG A 134 -0.77 -20.20 -13.76
N GLU A 135 -1.22 -21.29 -13.15
CA GLU A 135 -2.58 -21.78 -13.36
C GLU A 135 -3.62 -20.87 -12.71
N SER A 136 -3.26 -20.29 -11.56
CA SER A 136 -4.10 -19.36 -10.81
C SER A 136 -4.48 -18.10 -11.59
N LEU A 137 -3.67 -17.69 -12.58
CA LEU A 137 -3.95 -16.51 -13.39
C LEU A 137 -5.29 -16.62 -14.12
N PHE A 138 -5.62 -17.81 -14.64
CA PHE A 138 -6.90 -18.05 -15.31
C PHE A 138 -8.09 -17.96 -14.36
N VAL A 139 -7.93 -18.48 -13.13
CA VAL A 139 -8.94 -18.37 -12.08
C VAL A 139 -9.09 -16.93 -11.63
N THR A 140 -7.98 -16.22 -11.46
CA THR A 140 -7.94 -14.79 -11.14
C THR A 140 -8.71 -13.98 -12.18
N ALA A 141 -8.45 -14.21 -13.47
CA ALA A 141 -9.14 -13.51 -14.55
C ALA A 141 -10.65 -13.78 -14.51
N LYS A 142 -11.08 -15.00 -14.15
CA LYS A 142 -12.49 -15.32 -13.96
C LYS A 142 -13.08 -14.56 -12.76
N VAL A 143 -12.42 -14.58 -11.61
CA VAL A 143 -12.86 -13.86 -10.40
C VAL A 143 -13.02 -12.37 -10.68
N VAL A 144 -12.03 -11.74 -11.34
CA VAL A 144 -12.09 -10.31 -11.71
C VAL A 144 -13.24 -10.01 -12.67
N ARG A 145 -13.52 -10.88 -13.65
CA ARG A 145 -14.67 -10.72 -14.56
C ARG A 145 -16.02 -10.88 -13.85
N ASP A 146 -16.07 -11.72 -12.82
CA ASP A 146 -17.27 -11.98 -12.04
C ASP A 146 -17.51 -10.92 -10.95
N MET A 147 -16.57 -10.00 -10.72
CA MET A 147 -16.75 -8.87 -9.80
C MET A 147 -17.83 -7.90 -10.31
N PRO A 148 -18.58 -7.24 -9.40
CA PRO A 148 -19.63 -6.30 -9.80
C PRO A 148 -19.08 -5.05 -10.51
N GLU A 149 -17.78 -4.77 -10.38
CA GLU A 149 -17.10 -3.69 -11.04
C GLU A 149 -15.68 -4.11 -11.47
N PRO A 150 -15.13 -3.55 -12.57
CA PRO A 150 -13.77 -3.85 -13.01
C PRO A 150 -12.76 -3.53 -11.91
N ALA A 151 -11.76 -4.41 -11.73
CA ALA A 151 -10.72 -4.24 -10.72
C ALA A 151 -9.33 -4.49 -11.33
N GLN A 152 -8.34 -3.71 -10.87
CA GLN A 152 -6.93 -3.90 -11.16
C GLN A 152 -6.34 -4.91 -10.18
N VAL A 153 -5.58 -5.88 -10.67
CA VAL A 153 -4.99 -6.91 -9.81
C VAL A 153 -3.63 -6.45 -9.28
N VAL A 154 -3.42 -6.66 -7.98
CA VAL A 154 -2.11 -6.62 -7.34
C VAL A 154 -1.93 -7.94 -6.61
N TYR A 155 -0.99 -8.76 -7.08
CA TYR A 155 -0.78 -10.12 -6.62
C TYR A 155 0.49 -10.18 -5.77
N PHE A 156 0.35 -10.50 -4.49
CA PHE A 156 1.46 -10.63 -3.55
C PHE A 156 1.81 -12.11 -3.39
N THR A 157 2.99 -12.52 -3.86
CA THR A 157 3.43 -13.92 -3.85
C THR A 157 4.96 -14.00 -3.89
N ASP A 158 5.54 -15.13 -3.50
CA ASP A 158 6.95 -15.43 -3.78
C ASP A 158 7.16 -15.99 -5.20
N GLY A 159 6.07 -16.33 -5.91
CA GLY A 159 6.09 -16.85 -7.27
C GLY A 159 6.62 -18.28 -7.38
N GLU A 160 6.83 -18.98 -6.25
CA GLU A 160 7.33 -20.34 -6.28
C GLU A 160 6.24 -21.30 -6.77
N GLU A 161 6.60 -22.17 -7.71
CA GLU A 161 5.71 -23.21 -8.24
C GLU A 161 5.96 -24.53 -7.51
N ALA A 162 4.91 -25.07 -6.90
CA ALA A 162 4.89 -26.34 -6.19
C ALA A 162 3.73 -27.22 -6.73
N PRO A 163 4.03 -28.27 -7.52
CA PRO A 163 5.36 -28.74 -7.92
C PRO A 163 6.07 -27.79 -8.89
N LYS A 164 7.41 -27.90 -8.98
CA LYS A 164 8.20 -27.15 -9.95
C LYS A 164 7.72 -27.42 -11.37
N LEU A 165 7.77 -26.40 -12.21
CA LEU A 165 7.35 -26.49 -13.60
C LEU A 165 8.30 -27.35 -14.43
N HIS A 166 7.73 -28.07 -15.38
CA HIS A 166 8.37 -28.90 -16.39
C HIS A 166 7.50 -28.91 -17.66
N VAL A 167 8.06 -29.37 -18.78
CA VAL A 167 7.42 -29.28 -20.11
C VAL A 167 5.96 -29.77 -20.13
N PHE A 168 5.63 -30.84 -19.39
CA PHE A 168 4.28 -31.40 -19.36
C PHE A 168 3.28 -30.76 -18.37
N ASN A 169 3.71 -29.94 -17.40
CA ASN A 169 2.80 -29.30 -16.42
C ASN A 169 2.69 -27.78 -16.58
N THR A 170 3.55 -27.17 -17.42
CA THR A 170 3.49 -25.74 -17.72
C THR A 170 2.28 -25.42 -18.59
N LYS A 171 1.34 -24.66 -18.02
CA LYS A 171 0.16 -24.19 -18.75
C LYS A 171 0.54 -23.09 -19.75
N ASN A 172 0.10 -23.19 -21.00
CA ASN A 172 0.33 -22.15 -22.00
C ASN A 172 -0.46 -20.87 -21.64
N LEU A 173 0.17 -19.69 -21.77
CA LEU A 173 -0.42 -18.37 -21.53
C LEU A 173 -0.67 -17.57 -22.82
N GLU A 174 -0.36 -18.10 -24.01
CA GLU A 174 -0.58 -17.41 -25.29
C GLU A 174 -2.03 -16.94 -25.49
N ASP A 175 -2.99 -17.75 -25.06
CA ASP A 175 -4.43 -17.42 -25.15
C ASP A 175 -4.95 -16.64 -23.92
N PHE A 176 -4.06 -16.25 -23.00
CA PHE A 176 -4.46 -15.51 -21.80
C PHE A 176 -4.86 -14.07 -22.15
N GLN A 177 -5.97 -13.60 -21.58
CA GLN A 177 -6.51 -12.26 -21.84
C GLN A 177 -6.85 -11.54 -20.53
N GLY A 178 -6.59 -10.23 -20.51
CA GLY A 178 -6.97 -9.34 -19.41
C GLY A 178 -5.95 -9.22 -18.28
N GLY A 179 -4.71 -9.69 -18.50
CA GLY A 179 -3.56 -9.46 -17.61
C GLY A 179 -2.87 -8.12 -17.82
N ASP A 180 -3.20 -7.44 -18.92
CA ASP A 180 -2.65 -6.14 -19.25
C ASP A 180 -2.92 -5.18 -18.08
N ASP A 181 -1.87 -4.65 -17.47
CA ASP A 181 -1.92 -3.78 -16.29
C ASP A 181 -2.05 -4.48 -14.92
N TRP A 182 -1.88 -5.80 -14.79
CA TRP A 182 -1.74 -6.45 -13.47
C TRP A 182 -0.35 -6.17 -12.87
N ILE A 183 -0.25 -6.19 -11.54
CA ILE A 183 1.05 -6.10 -10.84
C ILE A 183 1.30 -7.39 -10.07
N PHE A 184 2.49 -7.96 -10.26
CA PHE A 184 3.02 -9.03 -9.41
C PHE A 184 4.05 -8.43 -8.46
N VAL A 185 3.81 -8.60 -7.16
CA VAL A 185 4.67 -8.14 -6.08
C VAL A 185 5.41 -9.35 -5.52
N GLY A 186 6.70 -9.44 -5.83
CA GLY A 186 7.55 -10.54 -5.38
C GLY A 186 7.96 -10.40 -3.92
N LEU A 187 7.67 -11.41 -3.11
CA LEU A 187 7.99 -11.46 -1.68
C LEU A 187 9.00 -12.57 -1.38
N GLY A 188 9.86 -12.36 -0.38
CA GLY A 188 10.90 -13.33 0.00
C GLY A 188 12.29 -12.99 -0.55
N SER A 189 13.27 -13.80 -0.13
CA SER A 189 14.67 -13.71 -0.54
C SER A 189 14.98 -14.63 -1.73
N GLU A 190 15.99 -14.28 -2.51
CA GLU A 190 16.53 -15.12 -3.60
C GLU A 190 17.51 -16.19 -3.10
N GLU A 191 18.04 -16.05 -1.89
CA GLU A 191 18.98 -17.00 -1.29
C GLU A 191 18.33 -18.36 -0.97
N GLY A 192 17.01 -18.37 -0.75
CA GLY A 192 16.24 -19.54 -0.38
C GLY A 192 16.31 -19.89 1.10
N VAL A 193 15.19 -20.31 1.68
CA VAL A 193 15.09 -20.72 3.08
C VAL A 193 14.14 -21.90 3.23
N ALA A 194 14.40 -22.75 4.23
CA ALA A 194 13.54 -23.90 4.49
C ALA A 194 12.13 -23.47 4.90
N ILE A 195 11.11 -24.15 4.37
CA ILE A 195 9.71 -23.89 4.70
C ILE A 195 9.38 -24.55 6.05
N PRO A 196 9.02 -23.78 7.10
CA PRO A 196 8.67 -24.37 8.39
C PRO A 196 7.31 -25.07 8.32
N LYS A 197 7.20 -26.21 9.00
CA LYS A 197 5.92 -26.82 9.37
C LYS A 197 5.46 -26.20 10.67
N LEU A 198 4.25 -25.67 10.69
CA LEU A 198 3.67 -25.00 11.85
C LEU A 198 2.60 -25.88 12.50
N SER A 199 2.54 -25.86 13.83
CA SER A 199 1.37 -26.34 14.58
C SER A 199 0.21 -25.35 14.48
N GLU A 200 -0.96 -25.73 14.99
CA GLU A 200 -2.13 -24.84 15.11
C GLU A 200 -1.83 -23.55 15.89
N ASP A 201 -0.86 -23.60 16.82
CA ASP A 201 -0.40 -22.49 17.65
C ASP A 201 0.81 -21.74 17.04
N ASN A 202 1.08 -21.91 15.74
CA ASN A 202 2.22 -21.34 15.02
C ASN A 202 3.60 -21.72 15.59
N GLN A 203 3.71 -22.88 16.25
CA GLN A 203 5.00 -23.40 16.69
C GLN A 203 5.68 -24.17 15.54
N VAL A 204 6.98 -23.96 15.36
CA VAL A 204 7.75 -24.72 14.36
C VAL A 204 7.93 -26.14 14.86
N ILE A 205 7.23 -27.09 14.23
CA ILE A 205 7.29 -28.53 14.55
C ILE A 205 8.24 -29.29 13.62
N GLY A 206 8.84 -28.60 12.65
CA GLY A 206 9.81 -29.15 11.73
C GLY A 206 9.90 -28.31 10.46
N TYR A 207 10.49 -28.89 9.42
CA TYR A 207 10.57 -28.29 8.09
C TYR A 207 10.06 -29.26 7.05
N TRP A 208 9.52 -28.73 5.95
CA TRP A 208 9.16 -29.55 4.80
C TRP A 208 10.41 -30.19 4.20
N SER A 209 10.27 -31.44 3.74
CA SER A 209 11.33 -32.23 3.13
C SER A 209 10.75 -33.02 1.94
N ASN A 210 11.61 -33.54 1.06
CA ASN A 210 11.17 -34.39 -0.06
C ASN A 210 10.23 -35.52 0.35
N GLU A 211 10.56 -36.20 1.45
CA GLU A 211 9.76 -37.31 2.00
C GLU A 211 8.40 -36.83 2.52
N SER A 212 8.32 -35.57 2.98
CA SER A 212 7.09 -34.98 3.50
C SER A 212 6.08 -34.67 2.40
N PHE A 213 6.55 -34.27 1.20
CA PHE A 213 5.69 -33.99 0.05
C PHE A 213 5.11 -35.26 -0.58
N ALA A 214 5.78 -36.40 -0.44
CA ALA A 214 5.33 -37.69 -0.97
C ALA A 214 4.21 -38.36 -0.15
N MET A 215 4.00 -37.95 1.11
CA MET A 215 3.06 -38.60 2.03
C MET A 215 1.66 -37.95 2.10
N GLN A 216 1.39 -36.84 1.41
CA GLN A 216 0.05 -36.23 1.40
C GLN A 216 -0.89 -36.96 0.42
N PRO A 217 -1.95 -37.66 0.90
CA PRO A 217 -2.91 -38.30 0.01
C PRO A 217 -3.70 -37.24 -0.75
N GLY A 218 -3.79 -37.36 -2.08
CA GLY A 218 -4.42 -36.37 -2.97
C GLY A 218 -3.45 -35.38 -3.61
N ILE A 219 -2.21 -35.30 -3.12
CA ILE A 219 -1.06 -34.74 -3.84
C ILE A 219 -0.41 -35.90 -4.55
N ALA A 220 -1.02 -36.35 -5.63
CA ALA A 220 -0.33 -37.28 -6.49
C ALA A 220 0.88 -36.53 -7.06
N GLN A 221 2.10 -36.88 -6.61
CA GLN A 221 3.34 -36.61 -7.37
C GLN A 221 3.34 -37.31 -8.74
N ILE A 222 2.26 -38.03 -9.04
CA ILE A 222 1.98 -38.71 -10.28
C ILE A 222 0.51 -38.38 -10.59
N SER A 223 0.24 -37.28 -11.29
CA SER A 223 -1.03 -37.22 -12.01
C SER A 223 -1.11 -38.48 -12.87
N GLU A 224 -2.22 -39.21 -12.80
CA GLU A 224 -2.48 -40.44 -13.55
C GLU A 224 -2.31 -40.26 -15.08
N SER A 225 -2.23 -39.00 -15.54
CA SER A 225 -1.85 -38.59 -16.89
C SER A 225 -0.35 -38.67 -17.23
N THR A 226 0.54 -39.07 -16.32
CA THR A 226 2.01 -38.91 -16.47
C THR A 226 2.78 -40.20 -16.18
N MET A 227 2.25 -41.36 -16.59
CA MET A 227 3.06 -42.57 -16.78
C MET A 227 3.76 -42.51 -18.14
N GLY A 228 4.93 -41.87 -18.20
CA GLY A 228 5.72 -41.82 -19.43
C GLY A 228 7.05 -41.10 -19.28
N VAL A 229 8.12 -41.90 -19.17
CA VAL A 229 9.55 -41.58 -19.31
C VAL A 229 10.10 -40.46 -18.41
N ARG A 230 10.89 -40.88 -17.41
CA ARG A 230 11.67 -40.03 -16.51
C ARG A 230 12.80 -39.35 -17.28
N ASP A 231 12.88 -38.02 -17.21
CA ASP A 231 14.07 -37.26 -17.64
C ASP A 231 14.94 -36.98 -16.41
N ASP A 232 16.16 -37.52 -16.41
CA ASP A 232 17.11 -37.45 -15.30
C ASP A 232 17.94 -36.14 -15.31
N ASN A 233 17.74 -35.26 -16.30
CA ASN A 233 18.52 -34.03 -16.46
C ASN A 233 18.09 -32.88 -15.53
N VAL A 234 17.02 -33.03 -14.74
CA VAL A 234 16.48 -31.99 -13.85
C VAL A 234 16.55 -32.42 -12.37
N ALA A 235 17.50 -33.29 -12.03
CA ALA A 235 17.80 -33.62 -10.63
C ALA A 235 18.67 -32.51 -10.00
N VAL A 236 18.04 -31.39 -9.67
CA VAL A 236 18.63 -30.42 -8.73
C VAL A 236 18.73 -31.12 -7.36
N GLY A 237 19.90 -31.05 -6.72
CA GLY A 237 20.39 -32.00 -5.69
C GLY A 237 19.44 -32.30 -4.51
N GLU A 238 19.78 -33.30 -3.69
CA GLU A 238 18.98 -33.78 -2.54
C GLU A 238 18.49 -32.66 -1.60
N HIS A 239 19.22 -31.53 -1.55
CA HIS A 239 18.92 -30.39 -0.68
C HIS A 239 18.04 -29.28 -1.31
N ASP A 240 17.79 -29.30 -2.62
CA ASP A 240 17.25 -28.16 -3.39
C ASP A 240 15.72 -28.16 -3.57
N ARG A 241 15.02 -29.01 -2.81
CA ARG A 241 13.57 -29.23 -2.92
C ARG A 241 12.78 -28.88 -1.66
N PHE A 242 13.44 -28.39 -0.61
CA PHE A 242 12.80 -27.87 0.62
C PHE A 242 13.08 -26.39 0.87
N MET A 243 13.98 -25.80 0.09
CA MET A 243 14.30 -24.39 0.16
C MET A 243 13.37 -23.62 -0.76
N SER A 244 12.58 -22.74 -0.16
CA SER A 244 11.72 -21.81 -0.86
C SER A 244 12.45 -20.51 -1.11
N LYS A 245 12.40 -20.01 -2.34
CA LYS A 245 13.00 -18.73 -2.73
C LYS A 245 12.03 -17.92 -3.56
N ARG A 246 12.17 -16.59 -3.52
CA ARG A 246 11.44 -15.70 -4.41
C ARG A 246 11.85 -15.97 -5.86
N ALA A 247 10.89 -16.32 -6.70
CA ALA A 247 11.10 -16.63 -8.11
C ALA A 247 11.02 -15.37 -8.99
N SER A 248 11.89 -14.37 -8.72
CA SER A 248 11.88 -13.07 -9.40
C SER A 248 11.91 -13.19 -10.92
N GLU A 249 12.85 -13.95 -11.47
CA GLU A 249 13.03 -14.12 -12.91
C GLU A 249 11.80 -14.76 -13.56
N TYR A 250 11.23 -15.77 -12.91
CA TYR A 250 10.04 -16.46 -13.38
C TYR A 250 8.80 -15.55 -13.36
N MET A 251 8.58 -14.79 -12.28
CA MET A 251 7.49 -13.81 -12.24
C MET A 251 7.65 -12.72 -13.30
N GLU A 252 8.88 -12.30 -13.60
CA GLU A 252 9.14 -11.34 -14.66
C GLU A 252 8.85 -11.92 -16.05
N GLU A 253 9.19 -13.19 -16.29
CA GLU A 253 8.82 -13.93 -17.51
C GLU A 253 7.30 -14.02 -17.67
N VAL A 254 6.60 -14.51 -16.66
CA VAL A 254 5.14 -14.61 -16.65
C VAL A 254 4.48 -13.25 -16.84
N ALA A 255 5.03 -12.20 -16.20
CA ALA A 255 4.53 -10.84 -16.38
C ALA A 255 4.64 -10.37 -17.83
N LYS A 256 5.76 -10.65 -18.50
CA LYS A 256 5.96 -10.32 -19.91
C LYS A 256 4.98 -11.08 -20.82
N GLU A 257 4.72 -12.36 -20.54
CA GLU A 257 3.81 -13.17 -21.33
C GLU A 257 2.37 -12.62 -21.34
N ILE A 258 1.90 -12.07 -20.22
CA ILE A 258 0.51 -11.61 -20.07
C ILE A 258 0.32 -10.09 -20.10
N GLY A 259 1.38 -9.31 -20.31
CA GLY A 259 1.32 -7.84 -20.26
C GLY A 259 1.22 -7.23 -18.85
N ALA A 260 1.56 -7.99 -17.81
CA ALA A 260 1.62 -7.52 -16.43
C ALA A 260 2.98 -6.87 -16.09
N LYS A 261 3.10 -6.34 -14.87
CA LYS A 261 4.33 -5.73 -14.36
C LYS A 261 4.82 -6.45 -13.12
N TYR A 262 6.06 -6.92 -13.14
CA TYR A 262 6.73 -7.40 -11.94
C TYR A 262 7.35 -6.24 -11.16
N ILE A 263 7.16 -6.26 -9.83
CA ILE A 263 7.77 -5.34 -8.87
C ILE A 263 8.36 -6.17 -7.75
N ASN A 264 9.61 -5.88 -7.41
CA ASN A 264 10.20 -6.41 -6.20
C ASN A 264 9.54 -5.75 -4.96
N GLY A 265 8.97 -6.57 -4.08
CA GLY A 265 8.24 -6.18 -2.87
C GLY A 265 9.09 -5.77 -1.68
N ASP A 266 10.31 -5.26 -1.89
CA ASP A 266 11.17 -4.78 -0.79
C ASP A 266 10.64 -3.48 -0.12
N SER A 267 9.68 -2.79 -0.74
CA SER A 267 9.10 -1.55 -0.18
C SER A 267 7.66 -1.32 -0.64
N SER A 268 6.79 -0.86 0.25
CA SER A 268 5.44 -0.42 -0.12
C SER A 268 5.45 0.77 -1.07
N TYR A 269 6.48 1.61 -1.03
CA TYR A 269 6.61 2.78 -1.90
C TYR A 269 6.74 2.39 -3.38
N THR A 270 7.50 1.34 -3.70
CA THR A 270 7.67 0.87 -5.09
C THR A 270 6.36 0.29 -5.62
N VAL A 271 5.65 -0.48 -4.78
CA VAL A 271 4.32 -1.02 -5.08
C VAL A 271 3.31 0.11 -5.34
N LEU A 272 3.21 1.08 -4.42
CA LEU A 272 2.31 2.23 -4.55
C LEU A 272 2.62 3.08 -5.79
N ARG A 273 3.89 3.23 -6.14
CA ARG A 273 4.29 3.94 -7.36
C ARG A 273 3.81 3.19 -8.60
N ALA A 274 3.99 1.87 -8.65
CA ALA A 274 3.51 1.05 -9.76
C ALA A 274 1.98 1.05 -9.85
N MET A 275 1.27 1.01 -8.71
CA MET A 275 -0.20 1.08 -8.68
C MET A 275 -0.75 2.39 -9.25
N LYS A 276 -0.04 3.51 -9.06
CA LYS A 276 -0.41 4.81 -9.65
C LYS A 276 -0.25 4.84 -11.16
N GLU A 277 0.62 4.01 -11.73
CA GLU A 277 0.84 3.90 -13.17
C GLU A 277 -0.19 2.97 -13.85
N GLN A 278 -0.94 2.16 -13.09
CA GLN A 278 -1.99 1.30 -13.64
C GLN A 278 -3.14 2.14 -14.25
N LYS A 279 -3.63 1.73 -15.42
CA LYS A 279 -4.73 2.42 -16.11
C LYS A 279 -6.02 2.28 -15.30
N PRO A 280 -6.68 3.38 -14.89
CA PRO A 280 -7.81 3.33 -13.97
C PRO A 280 -8.90 2.37 -14.44
N ALA A 281 -9.42 1.56 -13.50
CA ALA A 281 -10.40 0.52 -13.78
C ALA A 281 -11.66 1.07 -14.46
N ARG A 282 -12.09 2.28 -14.09
CA ARG A 282 -13.17 3.02 -14.75
C ARG A 282 -13.04 4.53 -14.50
N ARG A 283 -13.58 5.33 -15.42
CA ARG A 283 -13.89 6.75 -15.16
C ARG A 283 -15.35 6.85 -14.71
N ASP A 284 -15.59 7.33 -13.49
CA ASP A 284 -16.96 7.50 -12.97
C ASP A 284 -17.16 8.89 -12.36
N ILE A 285 -18.41 9.22 -12.03
CA ILE A 285 -18.80 10.47 -11.38
C ILE A 285 -18.90 10.21 -9.88
N ALA A 286 -17.97 10.76 -9.11
CA ALA A 286 -18.02 10.70 -7.65
C ALA A 286 -18.21 12.11 -7.05
N PRO A 287 -18.80 12.21 -5.84
CA PRO A 287 -19.06 13.47 -5.18
C PRO A 287 -17.74 14.09 -4.67
N LEU A 288 -17.27 15.16 -5.30
CA LEU A 288 -16.12 15.91 -4.79
C LEU A 288 -16.57 16.73 -3.57
N PRO A 289 -16.08 16.44 -2.35
CA PRO A 289 -16.47 17.19 -1.17
C PRO A 289 -15.86 18.60 -1.23
N LEU A 290 -16.68 19.63 -1.01
CA LEU A 290 -16.27 21.04 -1.02
C LEU A 290 -16.03 21.60 0.39
N ASP A 291 -16.22 20.78 1.42
CA ASP A 291 -16.04 21.14 2.83
C ASP A 291 -14.62 21.64 3.10
N TRP A 292 -13.59 20.98 2.57
CA TRP A 292 -12.19 21.41 2.71
C TRP A 292 -11.94 22.78 2.05
N LEU A 293 -12.56 23.05 0.91
CA LEU A 293 -12.42 24.33 0.20
C LEU A 293 -13.11 25.46 0.97
N LEU A 294 -14.30 25.20 1.53
CA LEU A 294 -15.00 26.15 2.39
C LEU A 294 -14.23 26.40 3.70
N ALA A 295 -13.69 25.35 4.32
CA ALA A 295 -12.90 25.46 5.54
C ALA A 295 -11.58 26.23 5.33
N THR A 296 -10.89 25.98 4.20
CA THR A 296 -9.66 26.72 3.86
C THR A 296 -9.94 28.19 3.58
N LEU A 297 -11.00 28.52 2.84
CA LEU A 297 -11.44 29.90 2.62
C LEU A 297 -11.80 30.59 3.94
N ALA A 298 -12.45 29.90 4.88
CA ALA A 298 -12.72 30.44 6.21
C ALA A 298 -11.43 30.73 6.98
N GLY A 299 -10.45 29.82 6.92
CA GLY A 299 -9.12 30.01 7.52
C GLY A 299 -8.39 31.22 6.93
N VAL A 300 -8.43 31.41 5.61
CA VAL A 300 -7.87 32.58 4.93
C VAL A 300 -8.57 33.87 5.39
N CYS A 301 -9.90 33.86 5.56
CA CYS A 301 -10.62 35.02 6.08
C CYS A 301 -10.16 35.40 7.48
N ILE A 302 -9.94 34.41 8.37
CA ILE A 302 -9.43 34.63 9.73
C ILE A 302 -8.01 35.19 9.70
N LEU A 303 -7.12 34.62 8.88
CA LEU A 303 -5.75 35.12 8.70
C LEU A 303 -5.73 36.55 8.13
N GLY A 304 -6.66 36.86 7.22
CA GLY A 304 -6.82 38.18 6.63
C GLY A 304 -7.17 39.27 7.65
N ILE A 305 -7.87 38.93 8.73
CA ILE A 305 -8.10 39.84 9.87
C ILE A 305 -6.76 40.21 10.51
N TYR A 306 -5.91 39.21 10.77
CA TYR A 306 -4.63 39.41 11.46
C TYR A 306 -3.59 40.14 10.62
N ALA A 307 -3.52 39.85 9.31
CA ALA A 307 -2.58 40.49 8.38
C ALA A 307 -2.79 42.02 8.31
N SER A 308 -4.00 42.48 8.55
CA SER A 308 -4.35 43.89 8.49
C SER A 308 -3.93 44.71 9.71
N ARG A 309 -3.76 44.07 10.87
CA ARG A 309 -3.36 44.73 12.12
C ARG A 309 -1.86 44.92 12.17
N HIS A 310 -1.25 45.39 11.09
CA HIS A 310 0.17 45.74 11.01
C HIS A 310 1.13 44.86 11.88
N PRO A 311 0.99 43.52 11.89
CA PRO A 311 1.75 42.68 12.82
C PRO A 311 3.25 42.80 12.53
N PHE A 312 3.62 42.95 11.25
CA PHE A 312 4.99 43.21 10.81
C PHE A 312 5.56 44.54 11.33
N ARG A 313 4.75 45.59 11.52
CA ARG A 313 5.21 46.86 12.07
C ARG A 313 5.47 46.74 13.57
N GLN A 314 4.60 46.01 14.27
CA GLN A 314 4.71 45.77 15.71
C GLN A 314 5.85 44.79 16.04
N VAL A 315 6.02 43.73 15.25
CA VAL A 315 7.17 42.81 15.33
C VAL A 315 8.48 43.53 15.01
N ARG A 316 8.50 44.41 13.99
CA ARG A 316 9.70 45.20 13.65
C ARG A 316 10.03 46.25 14.71
N GLN A 317 9.03 46.79 15.40
CA GLN A 317 9.23 47.67 16.57
C GLN A 317 9.77 46.89 17.77
N ASN A 318 9.17 45.74 18.10
CA ASN A 318 9.64 44.89 19.19
C ASN A 318 11.06 44.35 18.94
N LEU A 319 11.39 43.97 17.70
CA LEU A 319 12.75 43.59 17.31
C LEU A 319 13.75 44.75 17.44
N LYS A 320 13.35 45.99 17.16
CA LYS A 320 14.21 47.17 17.37
C LYS A 320 14.46 47.40 18.86
N VAL A 321 13.43 47.29 19.70
CA VAL A 321 13.55 47.41 21.16
C VAL A 321 14.46 46.31 21.71
N TYR A 322 14.27 45.06 21.30
CA TYR A 322 15.13 43.95 21.71
C TYR A 322 16.59 44.14 21.27
N ARG A 323 16.82 44.65 20.05
CA ARG A 323 18.17 44.94 19.54
C ARG A 323 18.84 46.09 20.30
N GLN A 324 18.07 47.07 20.77
CA GLN A 324 18.57 48.15 21.62
C GLN A 324 18.88 47.67 23.04
N ASP A 325 18.03 46.82 23.63
CA ASP A 325 18.28 46.22 24.96
C ASP A 325 19.50 45.28 24.95
N ILE A 326 19.71 44.53 23.87
CA ILE A 326 20.93 43.72 23.71
C ILE A 326 22.17 44.62 23.59
N LYS A 327 22.10 45.71 22.82
CA LYS A 327 23.21 46.66 22.69
C LYS A 327 23.55 47.36 24.00
N SER A 328 22.55 47.79 24.77
CA SER A 328 22.77 48.45 26.07
C SER A 328 23.42 47.49 27.07
N ARG A 329 22.96 46.24 27.13
CA ARG A 329 23.58 45.19 27.98
C ARG A 329 25.02 44.85 27.57
N PHE A 330 25.32 44.86 26.27
CA PHE A 330 26.70 44.67 25.79
C PHE A 330 27.60 45.88 26.11
N PHE A 331 27.09 47.11 26.03
CA PHE A 331 27.85 48.32 26.39
C PHE A 331 28.11 48.43 27.90
N THR A 332 27.11 48.16 28.75
CA THR A 332 27.30 48.12 30.21
C THR A 332 28.28 47.04 30.64
N ARG A 333 28.30 45.90 29.96
CA ARG A 333 29.29 44.85 30.20
C ARG A 333 30.69 45.24 29.72
N SER A 334 30.79 46.03 28.65
CA SER A 334 32.07 46.59 28.17
C SER A 334 32.65 47.63 29.12
N GLU A 335 31.82 48.50 29.71
CA GLU A 335 32.27 49.49 30.70
C GLU A 335 32.64 48.85 32.04
N ALA A 336 31.91 47.80 32.47
CA ALA A 336 32.27 47.01 33.65
C ALA A 336 33.61 46.27 33.46
N VAL A 337 33.86 45.71 32.27
CA VAL A 337 35.15 45.04 31.96
C VAL A 337 36.30 46.04 31.80
N ALA A 338 36.03 47.28 31.36
CA ALA A 338 37.05 48.32 31.28
C ALA A 338 37.45 48.89 32.65
N HIS A 339 36.55 48.89 33.63
CA HIS A 339 36.86 49.32 35.00
C HIS A 339 37.66 48.28 35.82
N ASP A 340 37.50 46.98 35.52
CA ASP A 340 38.23 45.91 36.25
C ASP A 340 39.68 45.72 35.77
N ASN A 341 40.08 46.27 34.61
CA ASN A 341 41.45 46.15 34.10
C ASN A 341 42.41 47.26 34.60
N HIS A 342 41.99 48.08 35.57
CA HIS A 342 42.84 49.13 36.15
C HIS A 342 43.40 48.83 37.54
N PHE A 343 43.26 47.59 38.03
CA PHE A 343 43.89 47.13 39.26
C PHE A 343 44.58 45.78 39.06
N GLN A 344 45.81 45.80 38.53
CA GLN A 344 46.97 45.05 39.02
C GLN A 344 48.25 45.42 38.27
#